data_AF-A0A2E4DC39-F1
#
_entry.id   AF-A0A2E4DC39-F1
#
_cell.length_a   1.000
_cell.length_b   1.000
_cell.length_c   1.000
_cell.angle_alpha   90.00
_cell.angle_beta   90.00
_cell.angle_gamma   90.00
#
_symmetry.space_group_name_H-M   'P 1'
#
loop_
_entity.id
_entity.type
_entity.pdbx_description
1 polymer ?
#
loop_
_entity_poly.entity_id
_entity_poly.type
_entity_poly.pdbx_seq_one_letter_code
_entity_poly.pdbx_strand_id
1 'polypeptide(L)' 'MMNKKKILKNEKGQGVLEYIILTALIGIFCLATVKKFGKSLDTRMNQMDKKIKKELVIR' A
#
# COMPACT_ATOMS: atom_id res chain seq x y z
N MET A 1 43.98 -8.99 1.62
CA MET A 1 43.30 -7.84 2.25
C MET A 1 43.07 -6.79 1.17
N MET A 2 41.87 -6.70 0.61
CA MET A 2 41.61 -5.82 -0.54
C MET A 2 40.53 -4.81 -0.16
N ASN A 3 40.99 -3.66 0.36
CA ASN A 3 40.18 -2.49 0.64
C ASN A 3 39.58 -1.98 -0.68
N LYS A 4 38.30 -2.29 -0.93
CA LYS A 4 37.53 -1.67 -2.01
C LYS A 4 37.25 -0.21 -1.61
N LYS A 5 38.18 0.63 -2.08
CA LYS A 5 38.12 2.07 -2.30
C LYS A 5 36.76 2.71 -1.95
N LYS A 6 36.76 3.49 -0.87
CA LYS A 6 35.99 4.72 -0.62
C LYS A 6 34.83 4.98 -1.60
N ILE A 7 33.66 4.37 -1.37
CA ILE A 7 32.37 4.79 -1.96
C ILE A 7 31.73 5.83 -1.02
N LEU A 8 32.51 6.83 -0.63
CA LEU A 8 32.05 7.95 0.20
C LEU A 8 32.39 9.22 -0.56
N LYS A 9 31.65 9.42 -1.65
CA LYS A 9 31.61 10.70 -2.36
C LYS A 9 30.26 11.32 -2.06
N ASN A 10 30.28 12.26 -1.13
CA ASN A 10 29.13 13.01 -0.67
C ASN A 10 28.65 13.92 -1.81
N GLU A 11 27.58 13.53 -2.50
CA GLU A 11 27.01 14.28 -3.62
C GLU A 11 25.58 14.70 -3.21
N LYS A 12 25.38 16.02 -3.06
CA LYS A 12 24.10 16.66 -2.73
C LYS A 12 23.01 16.16 -3.69
N GLY A 13 22.19 15.20 -3.25
CA GLY A 13 21.19 14.52 -4.10
C GLY A 13 20.94 13.06 -3.74
N GLN A 14 21.88 12.38 -3.07
CA GLN A 14 21.74 10.97 -2.67
C GLN A 14 20.54 10.74 -1.72
N GLY A 15 20.26 11.68 -0.82
CA GLY A 15 19.09 11.59 0.08
C GLY A 15 17.74 11.76 -0.64
N VAL A 16 17.70 12.52 -1.75
CA VAL A 16 16.48 12.68 -2.56
C VAL A 16 16.17 11.40 -3.31
N LEU A 17 17.20 10.74 -3.85
CA LEU A 17 17.05 9.45 -4.51
C LEU A 17 16.52 8.39 -3.53
N GLU A 18 17.07 8.34 -2.32
CA GLU A 18 16.62 7.41 -1.28
C GLU A 18 15.17 7.71 -0.87
N TYR A 19 14.80 8.98 -0.73
CA TYR A 19 13.42 9.39 -0.44
C TYR A 19 12.43 9.00 -1.55
N ILE A 20 12.81 9.16 -2.83
CA ILE A 20 11.99 8.76 -3.98
C ILE A 20 11.79 7.25 -4.01
N ILE A 21 12.85 6.47 -3.77
CA ILE A 21 12.76 5.00 -3.72
C ILE A 21 11.87 4.57 -2.56
N LEU A 22 12.03 5.18 -1.38
CA LEU A 22 11.24 4.88 -0.20
C LEU A 22 9.76 5.24 -0.41
N THR A 23 9.47 6.42 -0.96
CA THR A 23 8.10 6.84 -1.25
C THR A 23 7.44 5.99 -2.33
N ALA A 24 8.18 5.56 -3.37
CA ALA A 24 7.67 4.63 -4.37
C ALA A 24 7.32 3.26 -3.76
N LEU A 25 8.17 2.72 -2.88
CA LEU A 25 7.90 1.47 -2.15
C LEU A 25 6.67 1.59 -1.26
N ILE A 26 6.56 2.68 -0.49
CA ILE A 26 5.40 2.97 0.37
C ILE A 26 4.13 3.13 -0.48
N GLY A 27 4.22 3.80 -1.63
CA GLY A 27 3.09 4.02 -2.54
C GLY A 27 2.52 2.71 -3.08
N ILE A 28 3.39 1.82 -3.58
CA ILE A 28 2.97 0.50 -4.08
C ILE A 28 2.36 -0.34 -2.96
N PHE A 29 2.99 -0.32 -1.77
CA PHE A 29 2.50 -1.06 -0.61
C PHE A 29 1.12 -0.56 -0.15
N CYS A 30 0.93 0.76 -0.11
CA CYS A 30 -0.33 1.39 0.24
C CYS A 30 -1.44 1.02 -0.77
N LEU A 31 -1.16 1.13 -2.07
CA LEU A 31 -2.10 0.73 -3.14
C LEU A 31 -2.50 -0.75 -3.03
N ALA A 32 -1.53 -1.64 -2.78
CA ALA A 32 -1.80 -3.06 -2.61
C ALA A 32 -2.71 -3.33 -1.39
N THR A 33 -2.46 -2.64 -0.29
CA THR A 33 -3.22 -2.77 0.95
C THR A 33 -4.64 -2.25 0.79
N VAL A 34 -4.81 -1.06 0.24
CA VAL A 34 -6.12 -0.46 -0.05
C VAL A 34 -6.92 -1.34 -1.00
N LYS A 35 -6.30 -1.91 -2.03
CA LYS A 35 -6.97 -2.80 -2.97
C LYS A 35 -7.47 -4.10 -2.32
N LYS A 36 -6.68 -4.69 -1.41
CA LYS A 36 -7.10 -5.88 -0.65
C LYS A 36 -8.19 -5.54 0.36
N PHE A 37 -8.03 -4.43 1.07
CA PHE A 37 -8.97 -3.97 2.08
C PHE A 37 -10.32 -3.59 1.47
N GLY A 38 -10.31 -2.82 0.38
CA GLY A 38 -11.50 -2.43 -0.37
C GLY A 38 -12.29 -3.62 -0.87
N LYS A 39 -11.64 -4.67 -1.41
CA LYS A 39 -12.32 -5.91 -1.82
C LYS A 39 -13.00 -6.63 -0.64
N SER A 40 -12.35 -6.66 0.53
CA SER A 40 -12.93 -7.28 1.72
C SER A 40 -14.13 -6.48 2.24
N LEU A 41 -14.03 -5.15 2.25
CA LEU A 41 -15.12 -4.26 2.62
C LEU A 41 -16.30 -4.40 1.67
N ASP A 42 -16.07 -4.38 0.36
CA ASP A 42 -17.11 -4.53 -0.66
C ASP A 42 -17.89 -5.83 -0.47
N THR A 43 -17.16 -6.94 -0.26
CA THR A 43 -17.77 -8.25 0.00
C THR A 43 -18.63 -8.23 1.27
N ARG A 44 -18.15 -7.62 2.35
CA ARG A 44 -18.89 -7.51 3.62
C ARG A 44 -20.11 -6.63 3.49
N MET A 45 -20.00 -5.50 2.80
CA MET A 45 -21.09 -4.56 2.60
C MET A 45 -22.19 -5.17 1.74
N ASN A 46 -21.82 -5.88 0.66
CA ASN A 46 -22.78 -6.60 -0.19
C ASN A 46 -23.47 -7.75 0.56
N GLN A 47 -22.78 -8.40 1.49
CA GLN A 47 -23.40 -9.39 2.39
C GLN A 47 -24.37 -8.74 3.39
N MET A 48 -24.03 -7.56 3.93
CA MET A 48 -24.92 -6.79 4.80
C MET A 48 -26.16 -6.32 4.05
N ASP A 49 -26.02 -5.74 2.85
CA ASP A 49 -27.15 -5.31 2.02
C ASP A 49 -28.08 -6.46 1.67
N LYS A 50 -27.53 -7.62 1.31
CA LYS A 50 -28.34 -8.83 1.08
C LYS A 50 -29.09 -9.28 2.33
N LYS A 51 -28.45 -9.25 3.50
CA LYS A 51 -29.12 -9.57 4.78
C LYS A 51 -30.22 -8.57 5.10
N ILE A 52 -29.95 -7.27 4.98
CA ILE A 52 -30.90 -6.19 5.25
C ILE A 52 -32.10 -6.29 4.31
N LYS A 53 -31.90 -6.50 2.99
CA LYS A 53 -32.99 -6.73 2.03
C LYS A 53 -33.82 -7.97 2.39
N LYS A 54 -33.18 -9.06 2.82
CA LYS A 54 -33.88 -10.30 3.14
C LYS A 54 -34.73 -10.18 4.41
N GLU A 55 -34.27 -9.41 5.39
CA GLU A 55 -35.00 -9.10 6.62
C GLU A 55 -36.11 -8.06 6.39
N LEU A 56 -35.89 -7.05 5.54
CA LEU A 56 -36.87 -5.98 5.27
C LEU A 56 -37.98 -6.36 4.27
N VAL A 57 -37.80 -7.38 3.44
CA VAL A 57 -38.82 -7.85 2.48
C VAL A 57 -39.94 -8.66 3.14
N ILE A 58 -39.88 -8.90 4.46
CA ILE A 58 -41.00 -9.44 5.23
C ILE A 58 -41.83 -8.27 5.79
N ARG A 59 -42.53 -7.56 4.91
CA ARG A 59 -43.71 -6.75 5.25
C ARG A 59 -44.66 -6.65 4.08
#